data_AF-A0AAD5VTM9-F1
#
_entry.id   AF-A0AAD5VTM9-F1
#
_cell.length_a   1.000
_cell.length_b   1.000
_cell.length_c   1.000
_cell.angle_alpha   90.00
_cell.angle_beta   90.00
_cell.angle_gamma   90.00
#
_symmetry.space_group_name_H-M   'P 1'
#
loop_
_entity.id
_entity.type
_entity.pdbx_description
1 polymer ?
#
loop_
_entity_poly.entity_id
_entity_poly.type
_entity_poly.pdbx_seq_one_letter_code
_entity_poly.pdbx_strand_id
1 'polypeptide(L)'
;MASTEAHRLACDILRLLKEGKHPYAICNDLDSEQFEELGRFRVIEGQAVEWMSKWGGVASWPEWLEMSYDEAMKTYRFNEWFEEVWDHADRGRRLETRLFELHGTLPKEHFRVKELYRRAMELVHLLAKAIALIEIRVALIPHKYSINQSQTSQTEEEQQEDWSSGLDEF
;
A
#
# COMPACT_ATOMS: atom_id res chain seq x y z
N MET A 1 -10.06 -40.54 5.31
CA MET A 1 -10.42 -39.69 6.47
C MET A 1 -10.30 -38.18 6.21
N ALA A 2 -9.57 -37.71 5.18
CA ALA A 2 -9.45 -36.28 4.86
C ALA A 2 -10.75 -35.59 4.33
N SER A 3 -11.73 -36.36 3.84
CA SER A 3 -12.95 -35.81 3.20
C SER A 3 -13.93 -35.20 4.20
N THR A 4 -14.06 -35.77 5.40
CA THR A 4 -14.99 -35.32 6.44
C THR A 4 -14.56 -34.02 7.10
N GLU A 5 -13.25 -33.77 7.20
CA GLU A 5 -12.69 -32.58 7.81
C GLU A 5 -12.82 -31.34 6.90
N ALA A 6 -12.55 -31.51 5.61
CA ALA A 6 -12.72 -30.46 4.61
C ALA A 6 -14.18 -30.01 4.49
N HIS A 7 -15.13 -30.95 4.56
CA HIS A 7 -16.55 -30.64 4.53
C HIS A 7 -17.00 -29.85 5.77
N ARG A 8 -16.53 -30.24 6.95
CA ARG A 8 -16.82 -29.53 8.20
C ARG A 8 -16.29 -28.09 8.17
N LEU A 9 -15.03 -27.90 7.73
CA LEU A 9 -14.41 -26.58 7.61
C LEU A 9 -15.20 -25.66 6.65
N ALA A 10 -15.67 -26.21 5.52
CA ALA A 10 -16.47 -25.46 4.56
C ALA A 10 -17.82 -25.01 5.15
N CYS A 11 -18.49 -25.87 5.93
CA CYS A 11 -19.72 -25.51 6.63
C CYS A 11 -19.52 -24.40 7.67
N ASP A 12 -18.41 -24.45 8.41
CA ASP A 12 -18.08 -23.44 9.42
C ASP A 12 -17.78 -22.07 8.78
N ILE A 13 -17.06 -22.04 7.65
CA ILE A 13 -16.79 -20.82 6.86
C ILE A 13 -18.09 -20.18 6.37
N LEU A 14 -18.99 -20.98 5.80
CA LEU A 14 -20.27 -20.50 5.29
C LEU A 14 -21.17 -19.95 6.41
N ARG A 15 -21.14 -20.57 7.60
CA ARG A 15 -21.88 -20.09 8.77
C ARG A 15 -21.40 -18.71 9.22
N LEU A 16 -20.08 -18.50 9.31
CA LEU A 16 -19.53 -17.21 9.74
C LEU A 16 -19.78 -16.08 8.74
N LEU A 17 -19.68 -16.38 7.44
CA LEU A 17 -20.04 -15.42 6.40
C LEU A 17 -21.51 -14.97 6.54
N LYS A 18 -22.40 -15.89 6.93
CA LYS A 18 -23.81 -15.58 7.18
C LYS A 18 -24.03 -14.74 8.44
N GLU A 19 -23.14 -14.84 9.43
CA GLU A 19 -23.15 -14.03 10.67
C GLU A 19 -22.48 -12.65 10.49
N GLY A 20 -22.01 -12.31 9.29
CA GLY A 20 -21.24 -11.08 9.05
C GLY A 20 -19.86 -11.10 9.71
N LYS A 21 -19.42 -12.27 10.20
CA LYS A 21 -18.10 -12.45 10.78
C LYS A 21 -17.11 -12.80 9.68
N HIS A 22 -15.98 -12.10 9.67
CA HIS A 22 -14.94 -12.37 8.70
C HIS A 22 -14.45 -13.83 8.83
N PRO A 23 -14.27 -14.58 7.73
CA PRO A 23 -13.79 -15.98 7.75
C PRO A 23 -12.52 -16.24 8.57
N TYR A 24 -11.73 -15.21 8.86
CA TYR A 24 -10.51 -15.30 9.68
C TYR A 24 -10.80 -15.56 11.16
N ALA A 25 -12.04 -15.36 11.65
CA ALA A 25 -12.40 -15.66 13.03
C ALA A 25 -12.41 -17.17 13.37
N ILE A 26 -12.46 -18.06 12.36
CA ILE A 26 -12.43 -19.53 12.55
C ILE A 26 -11.02 -20.03 12.84
N CYS A 27 -10.00 -19.31 12.36
CA CYS A 27 -8.61 -19.73 12.51
C CYS A 27 -8.10 -19.68 13.95
N ASN A 28 -8.85 -19.08 14.88
CA ASN A 28 -8.47 -18.99 16.29
C ASN A 28 -8.83 -20.24 17.11
N ASP A 29 -9.73 -21.11 16.63
CA ASP A 29 -10.28 -22.23 17.43
C ASP A 29 -9.86 -23.64 16.96
N LEU A 30 -8.88 -23.76 16.05
CA LEU A 30 -8.28 -25.04 15.65
C LEU A 30 -6.91 -25.23 16.34
N ASP A 31 -6.91 -25.85 17.52
CA ASP A 31 -5.78 -26.50 18.22
C ASP A 31 -4.40 -25.79 18.23
N SER A 32 -4.41 -24.66 18.93
CA SER A 32 -3.43 -23.91 19.76
C SER A 32 -1.92 -24.26 19.93
N GLU A 33 -1.29 -25.27 19.32
CA GLU A 33 0.16 -25.47 19.58
C GLU A 33 1.07 -25.77 18.36
N GLN A 34 0.53 -26.14 17.19
CA GLN A 34 1.39 -26.65 16.09
C GLN A 34 1.34 -25.86 14.77
N PHE A 35 0.53 -24.80 14.67
CA PHE A 35 0.33 -24.06 13.41
C PHE A 35 0.31 -22.53 13.52
N GLU A 36 0.75 -21.98 14.65
CA GLU A 36 0.53 -20.57 14.95
C GLU A 36 1.17 -19.61 13.94
N GLU A 37 2.41 -19.88 13.51
CA GLU A 37 3.16 -18.89 12.74
C GLU A 37 2.77 -18.81 11.27
N LEU A 38 2.46 -19.95 10.65
CA LEU A 38 1.95 -19.96 9.28
C LEU A 38 0.56 -19.32 9.21
N GLY A 39 -0.27 -19.52 10.25
CA GLY A 39 -1.57 -18.86 10.37
C GLY A 39 -1.42 -17.35 10.50
N ARG A 40 -0.60 -16.89 11.45
CA ARG A 40 -0.29 -15.46 11.66
C ARG A 40 0.28 -14.81 10.40
N PHE A 41 1.23 -15.46 9.73
CA PHE A 41 1.79 -14.98 8.47
C PHE A 41 0.70 -14.81 7.40
N ARG A 42 -0.19 -15.80 7.21
CA ARG A 42 -1.27 -15.69 6.22
C ARG A 42 -2.23 -14.54 6.50
N VAL A 43 -2.50 -14.24 7.77
CA VAL A 43 -3.31 -13.08 8.15
C VAL A 43 -2.60 -11.78 7.79
N ILE A 44 -1.31 -11.65 8.11
CA ILE A 44 -0.49 -10.48 7.75
C ILE A 44 -0.41 -10.33 6.24
N GLU A 45 -0.18 -11.43 5.51
CA GLU A 45 -0.14 -11.46 4.06
C GLU A 45 -1.45 -10.98 3.44
N GLY A 46 -2.60 -11.47 3.93
CA GLY A 46 -3.91 -11.00 3.47
C GLY A 46 -4.11 -9.50 3.69
N GLN A 47 -3.73 -9.00 4.86
CA GLN A 47 -3.81 -7.57 5.20
C GLN A 47 -2.87 -6.72 4.34
N ALA A 48 -1.67 -7.21 4.03
CA ALA A 48 -0.71 -6.53 3.17
C ALA A 48 -1.19 -6.49 1.71
N VAL A 49 -1.77 -7.58 1.20
CA VAL A 49 -2.37 -7.61 -0.15
C VAL A 49 -3.54 -6.62 -0.25
N GLU A 50 -4.42 -6.61 0.76
CA GLU A 50 -5.51 -5.63 0.83
C GLU A 50 -4.98 -4.19 0.86
N TRP A 51 -4.00 -3.92 1.73
CA TRP A 51 -3.33 -2.61 1.82
C TRP A 51 -2.74 -2.16 0.48
N MET A 52 -1.99 -3.03 -0.20
CA MET A 52 -1.39 -2.74 -1.52
C MET A 52 -2.44 -2.46 -2.61
N SER A 53 -3.68 -2.92 -2.45
CA SER A 53 -4.73 -2.80 -3.46
C SER A 53 -5.46 -1.45 -3.47
N LYS A 54 -5.30 -0.62 -2.42
CA LYS A 54 -6.09 0.61 -2.17
C LYS A 54 -6.21 1.56 -3.36
N TRP A 55 -5.15 1.69 -4.17
CA TRP A 55 -5.09 2.58 -5.35
C TRP A 55 -4.80 1.82 -6.65
N GLY A 56 -5.40 0.64 -6.82
CA GLY A 56 -5.23 -0.18 -8.03
C GLY A 56 -3.95 -1.01 -8.06
N GLY A 57 -3.26 -1.14 -6.94
CA GLY A 57 -1.99 -1.86 -6.83
C GLY A 57 -0.76 -0.92 -6.83
N VAL A 58 0.32 -1.35 -6.19
CA VAL A 58 1.55 -0.54 -5.97
C VAL A 58 2.13 0.05 -7.26
N ALA A 59 2.00 -0.65 -8.39
CA ALA A 59 2.48 -0.17 -9.68
C ALA A 59 1.77 1.11 -10.17
N SER A 60 0.50 1.31 -9.78
CA SER A 60 -0.32 2.46 -10.17
C SER A 60 -0.22 3.64 -9.19
N TRP A 61 0.42 3.44 -8.03
CA TRP A 61 0.51 4.46 -7.00
C TRP A 61 1.19 5.77 -7.43
N PRO A 62 2.27 5.77 -8.24
CA PRO A 62 2.88 7.03 -8.68
C PRO A 62 1.91 7.95 -9.41
N GLU A 63 1.16 7.41 -10.38
CA GLU A 63 0.18 8.15 -11.17
C GLU A 63 -1.00 8.60 -10.30
N TRP A 64 -1.52 7.70 -9.46
CA TRP A 64 -2.61 8.03 -8.54
C TRP A 64 -2.24 9.14 -7.55
N LEU A 65 -1.03 9.11 -6.98
CA LEU A 65 -0.56 10.13 -6.03
C LEU A 65 -0.43 11.50 -6.69
N GLU A 66 0.10 11.58 -7.92
CA GLU A 66 0.19 12.84 -8.66
C GLU A 66 -1.21 13.39 -9.00
N MET A 67 -2.10 12.56 -9.55
CA MET A 67 -3.47 12.97 -9.90
C MET A 67 -4.29 13.40 -8.68
N SER A 68 -4.20 12.65 -7.58
CA SER A 68 -4.96 12.95 -6.36
C SER A 68 -4.43 14.20 -5.64
N TYR A 69 -3.12 14.45 -5.70
CA TYR A 69 -2.53 15.70 -5.22
C TYR A 69 -3.04 16.90 -6.02
N ASP A 70 -3.05 16.82 -7.35
CA ASP A 70 -3.59 17.89 -8.22
C ASP A 70 -5.04 18.23 -7.84
N GLU A 71 -5.86 17.21 -7.62
CA GLU A 71 -7.25 17.37 -7.22
C GLU A 71 -7.37 17.99 -5.81
N ALA A 72 -6.56 17.55 -4.86
CA ALA A 72 -6.54 18.10 -3.51
C ALA A 72 -6.12 19.58 -3.49
N MET A 73 -5.19 19.98 -4.35
CA MET A 73 -4.79 21.38 -4.52
C MET A 73 -5.92 22.23 -5.12
N LYS A 74 -6.60 21.74 -6.16
CA LYS A 74 -7.74 22.44 -6.78
C LYS A 74 -8.92 22.61 -5.82
N THR A 75 -9.12 21.65 -4.93
CA THR A 75 -10.24 21.63 -3.98
C THR A 75 -9.90 22.19 -2.60
N TYR A 76 -8.68 22.69 -2.39
CA TYR A 76 -8.17 23.18 -1.09
C TYR A 76 -8.22 22.14 0.04
N ARG A 77 -8.15 20.85 -0.30
CA ARG A 77 -8.17 19.72 0.65
C ARG A 77 -6.80 19.06 0.82
N PHE A 78 -5.72 19.81 0.59
CA PHE A 78 -4.35 19.30 0.65
C PHE A 78 -4.01 18.63 2.00
N ASN A 79 -4.36 19.27 3.13
CA ASN A 79 -4.03 18.72 4.45
C ASN A 79 -4.73 17.36 4.69
N GLU A 80 -6.00 17.23 4.31
CA GLU A 80 -6.75 15.97 4.44
C GLU A 80 -6.15 14.87 3.56
N TRP A 81 -5.79 15.20 2.31
CA TRP A 81 -5.11 14.27 1.42
C TRP A 81 -3.76 13.83 1.99
N PHE A 82 -2.98 14.76 2.52
CA PHE A 82 -1.66 14.49 3.10
C PHE A 82 -1.77 13.56 4.32
N GLU A 83 -2.73 13.82 5.21
CA GLU A 83 -3.02 12.96 6.35
C GLU A 83 -3.47 11.55 5.91
N GLU A 84 -4.34 11.43 4.89
CA GLU A 84 -4.79 10.12 4.38
C GLU A 84 -3.62 9.30 3.83
N VAL A 85 -2.75 9.93 3.04
CA VAL A 85 -1.59 9.25 2.44
C VAL A 85 -0.60 8.81 3.53
N TRP A 86 -0.35 9.66 4.53
CA TRP A 86 0.54 9.30 5.63
C TRP A 86 -0.04 8.22 6.56
N ASP A 87 -1.34 8.25 6.89
CA ASP A 87 -1.96 7.15 7.62
C ASP A 87 -1.87 5.84 6.83
N HIS A 88 -2.02 5.90 5.50
CA HIS A 88 -1.82 4.72 4.66
C HIS A 88 -0.38 4.20 4.75
N ALA A 89 0.64 5.06 4.69
CA ALA A 89 2.04 4.66 4.88
C ALA A 89 2.30 4.07 6.28
N ASP A 90 1.74 4.67 7.33
CA ASP A 90 1.84 4.19 8.71
C ASP A 90 1.20 2.82 8.90
N ARG A 91 0.05 2.57 8.26
CA ARG A 91 -0.53 1.21 8.22
C ARG A 91 0.42 0.21 7.56
N GLY A 92 1.11 0.60 6.49
CA GLY A 92 2.15 -0.21 5.85
C GLY A 92 3.29 -0.55 6.81
N ARG A 93 3.83 0.45 7.52
CA ARG A 93 4.91 0.26 8.52
C ARG A 93 4.48 -0.64 9.68
N ARG A 94 3.23 -0.53 10.13
CA ARG A 94 2.65 -1.44 11.15
C ARG A 94 2.59 -2.88 10.66
N LEU A 95 2.24 -3.11 9.38
CA LEU A 95 2.25 -4.46 8.79
C LEU A 95 3.66 -5.02 8.67
N GLU A 96 4.62 -4.19 8.23
CA GLU A 96 6.04 -4.56 8.18
C GLU A 96 6.58 -4.94 9.56
N THR A 97 6.30 -4.12 10.58
CA THR A 97 6.70 -4.40 11.98
C THR A 97 6.14 -5.74 12.47
N ARG A 98 4.85 -5.99 12.24
CA ARG A 98 4.20 -7.26 12.62
C ARG A 98 4.79 -8.46 11.89
N LEU A 99 5.31 -8.28 10.68
CA LEU A 99 5.98 -9.33 9.91
C LEU A 99 7.36 -9.65 10.50
N PHE A 100 8.08 -8.66 11.03
CA PHE A 100 9.33 -8.86 11.77
C PHE A 100 9.13 -9.50 13.14
N GLU A 101 7.98 -9.27 13.78
CA GLU A 101 7.61 -9.82 15.09
C GLU A 101 7.07 -11.26 15.03
N LEU A 102 7.26 -11.98 13.92
CA LEU A 102 6.95 -13.40 13.84
C LEU A 102 7.91 -14.22 14.72
N HIS A 103 7.47 -14.55 15.94
CA HIS A 103 8.23 -15.24 16.98
C HIS A 103 7.58 -16.52 17.54
N GLY A 104 6.53 -17.05 16.94
CA GLY A 104 5.88 -18.28 17.40
C GLY A 104 6.48 -19.57 16.83
N THR A 105 5.77 -20.68 17.04
CA THR A 105 6.26 -22.03 16.74
C THR A 105 6.33 -22.28 15.23
N LEU A 106 7.53 -22.59 14.73
CA LEU A 106 7.76 -22.94 13.33
C LEU A 106 7.11 -24.27 12.95
N PRO A 107 6.69 -24.46 11.68
CA PRO A 107 6.24 -25.75 11.19
C PRO A 107 7.29 -26.86 11.38
N LYS A 108 6.84 -28.07 11.74
CA LYS A 108 7.74 -29.23 11.93
C LYS A 108 8.45 -29.63 10.63
N GLU A 109 7.79 -29.45 9.49
CA GLU A 109 8.36 -29.81 8.20
C GLU A 109 9.34 -28.74 7.69
N HIS A 110 10.61 -29.10 7.54
CA HIS A 110 11.68 -28.20 7.11
C HIS A 110 11.40 -27.46 5.79
N PHE A 111 10.72 -28.09 4.82
CA PHE A 111 10.36 -27.42 3.57
C PHE A 111 9.34 -26.30 3.77
N ARG A 112 8.45 -26.41 4.76
CA ARG A 112 7.47 -25.36 5.08
C ARG A 112 8.13 -24.16 5.76
N VAL A 113 9.15 -24.39 6.59
CA VAL A 113 9.95 -23.31 7.17
C VAL A 113 10.64 -22.49 6.08
N LYS A 114 11.27 -23.17 5.11
CA LYS A 114 11.90 -22.51 3.96
C LYS A 114 10.91 -21.69 3.14
N GLU A 115 9.74 -22.25 2.87
CA GLU A 115 8.70 -21.58 2.10
C GLU A 115 8.11 -20.38 2.85
N LEU A 116 7.86 -20.51 4.15
CA LEU A 116 7.44 -19.41 5.02
C LEU A 116 8.46 -18.27 4.99
N TYR A 117 9.75 -18.58 5.18
CA TYR A 117 10.81 -17.59 5.14
C TYR A 117 10.90 -16.89 3.77
N ARG A 118 10.86 -17.66 2.67
CA ARG A 118 10.89 -17.10 1.31
C ARG A 118 9.75 -16.10 1.10
N ARG A 119 8.50 -16.51 1.41
CA ARG A 119 7.33 -15.66 1.24
C ARG A 119 7.32 -14.45 2.17
N ALA A 120 7.77 -14.61 3.41
CA ALA A 120 7.91 -13.50 4.35
C ALA A 120 8.92 -12.46 3.83
N MET A 121 10.08 -12.89 3.35
CA MET A 121 11.07 -11.99 2.77
C MET A 121 10.57 -11.27 1.52
N GLU A 122 9.84 -11.97 0.64
CA GLU A 122 9.18 -11.36 -0.52
C GLU A 122 8.18 -10.28 -0.10
N LEU A 123 7.37 -10.56 0.94
CA LEU A 123 6.40 -9.62 1.45
C LEU A 123 7.05 -8.40 2.12
N VAL A 124 8.11 -8.59 2.92
CA VAL A 124 8.92 -7.48 3.49
C VAL A 124 9.43 -6.59 2.37
N HIS A 125 10.03 -7.19 1.33
CA HIS A 125 10.59 -6.42 0.21
C HIS A 125 9.50 -5.59 -0.51
N LEU A 126 8.32 -6.18 -0.74
CA LEU A 126 7.20 -5.48 -1.37
C LEU A 126 6.68 -4.33 -0.50
N LEU A 127 6.50 -4.55 0.80
CA LEU A 127 6.06 -3.52 1.75
C LEU A 127 7.07 -2.36 1.80
N ALA A 128 8.35 -2.66 2.01
CA ALA A 128 9.40 -1.64 2.06
C ALA A 128 9.45 -0.80 0.78
N LYS A 129 9.36 -1.45 -0.40
CA LYS A 129 9.32 -0.76 -1.69
C LYS A 129 8.09 0.14 -1.82
N ALA A 130 6.92 -0.33 -1.39
CA ALA A 130 5.67 0.42 -1.47
C ALA A 130 5.66 1.63 -0.52
N ILE A 131 6.15 1.46 0.71
CA ILE A 131 6.29 2.55 1.69
C ILE A 131 7.27 3.61 1.17
N ALA A 132 8.45 3.19 0.71
CA ALA A 132 9.45 4.10 0.13
C ALA A 132 8.91 4.87 -1.09
N LEU A 133 8.06 4.22 -1.91
CA LEU A 133 7.40 4.89 -3.03
C LEU A 133 6.52 6.05 -2.54
N ILE A 134 5.70 5.84 -1.51
CA ILE A 134 4.87 6.90 -0.94
C ILE A 134 5.76 8.04 -0.41
N GLU A 135 6.74 7.72 0.42
CA GLU A 135 7.62 8.71 1.07
C GLU A 135 8.35 9.58 0.05
N ILE A 136 8.94 8.96 -0.97
CA ILE A 136 9.67 9.66 -2.03
C ILE A 136 8.71 10.50 -2.87
N ARG A 137 7.58 9.93 -3.29
CA ARG A 137 6.65 10.64 -4.18
C ARG A 137 6.00 11.83 -3.50
N VAL A 138 5.48 11.67 -2.28
CA VAL A 138 4.88 12.77 -1.51
C VAL A 138 5.89 13.91 -1.29
N ALA A 139 7.16 13.59 -1.04
CA ALA A 139 8.20 14.59 -0.89
C ALA A 139 8.55 15.32 -2.21
N LEU A 140 8.55 14.62 -3.35
CA LEU A 140 8.95 15.19 -4.64
C LEU A 140 7.84 15.97 -5.34
N ILE A 141 6.57 15.65 -5.09
CA ILE A 141 5.41 16.25 -5.77
C ILE A 141 5.45 17.79 -5.67
N PRO A 142 5.57 18.45 -4.50
CA PRO A 142 5.59 19.92 -4.41
C PRO A 142 6.71 20.59 -5.20
N HIS A 143 7.89 19.94 -5.28
CA HIS A 143 9.04 20.46 -6.02
C HIS A 143 8.79 20.49 -7.53
N LYS A 144 8.08 19.49 -8.06
CA LYS A 144 7.70 19.43 -9.49
C LYS A 144 6.87 20.67 -9.89
N TYR A 145 5.94 21.11 -9.04
CA TYR A 145 5.14 22.31 -9.32
C TYR A 145 5.92 23.61 -9.21
N SER A 146 6.84 23.70 -8.25
CA SER A 146 7.68 24.89 -8.08
C SER A 146 8.58 25.14 -9.30
N ILE A 147 9.13 24.07 -9.88
CA ILE A 147 9.95 24.13 -11.10
C ILE A 147 9.09 24.53 -12.31
N ASN A 148 7.91 23.91 -12.46
CA ASN A 148 7.03 24.19 -13.60
C ASN A 148 6.52 25.64 -13.61
N GLN A 149 6.15 26.19 -12.44
CA GLN A 149 5.73 27.60 -12.35
C GLN A 149 6.85 28.57 -12.79
N SER A 150 8.08 28.27 -12.40
CA SER A 150 9.24 29.11 -12.76
C SER A 150 9.51 29.11 -14.27
N GLN A 151 9.27 27.99 -14.95
CA GLN A 151 9.45 27.88 -16.40
C GLN A 151 8.34 28.58 -17.19
N THR A 152 7.10 28.52 -16.71
CA THR A 152 5.97 29.21 -17.36
C THR A 152 6.16 30.73 -17.31
N SER A 153 6.56 31.28 -16.16
CA SER A 153 6.81 32.72 -16.03
C SER A 153 7.95 33.22 -16.93
N GLN A 154 9.03 32.46 -17.08
CA GLN A 154 10.14 32.84 -17.97
C GLN A 154 9.74 32.82 -19.45
N THR A 155 8.90 31.87 -19.85
CA THR A 155 8.46 31.76 -21.26
C THR A 155 7.48 32.90 -21.63
N GLU A 156 6.67 33.37 -20.69
CA GLU A 156 5.73 34.48 -20.90
C GLU A 156 6.45 35.83 -20.99
N GLU A 157 7.53 36.05 -20.23
CA GLU A 157 8.36 37.27 -20.31
C GLU A 157 9.11 37.37 -21.65
N GLU A 158 9.71 36.29 -22.14
CA GLU A 158 10.41 36.29 -23.44
C GLU A 158 9.46 36.56 -24.61
N GLN A 159 8.21 36.10 -24.55
CA GLN A 159 7.23 36.38 -25.59
C GLN A 159 6.72 37.82 -25.54
N GLN A 160 6.74 38.50 -24.39
CA GLN A 160 6.26 39.88 -24.27
C GLN A 160 7.28 40.91 -24.76
N GLU A 161 8.58 40.59 -24.72
CA GLU A 161 9.65 41.46 -25.24
C GLU A 161 9.72 41.49 -26.78
N ASP A 162 9.32 40.41 -27.46
CA ASP A 162 9.40 40.29 -28.93
C ASP A 162 8.34 41.14 -29.67
N TRP A 163 7.19 41.45 -29.05
CA TRP A 163 6.17 42.31 -29.67
C TRP A 163 6.44 43.83 -29.52
N SER A 164 7.40 44.22 -28.68
CA SER A 164 7.65 45.64 -28.36
C SER A 164 8.69 46.29 -29.27
N SER A 165 9.43 45.51 -30.07
CA SER A 165 10.53 46.00 -30.93
C SER A 165 10.08 46.40 -32.34
N GLY A 166 8.80 46.21 -32.70
CA GLY A 166 8.27 46.44 -34.06
C GLY A 166 7.45 47.72 -34.28
N LEU A 167 7.32 48.61 -33.28
CA LEU A 167 6.39 49.76 -33.36
C LEU A 167 7.02 51.14 -33.57
N ASP A 168 8.35 51.25 -33.69
CA ASP A 168 9.04 52.56 -33.79
C ASP A 168 9.42 52.99 -35.24
N GLU A 169 8.90 52.35 -36.29
CA GLU A 169 9.24 52.67 -37.70
C GLU A 169 8.12 53.30 -38.55
N PHE A 170 7.13 53.99 -37.95
CA PHE A 170 6.13 54.76 -38.72
C PHE A 170 5.95 56.21 -38.26
#